data_AF-A0A845FM20-F1
#
_entry.id   AF-A0A845FM20-F1
#
_cell.length_a   1.000
_cell.length_b   1.000
_cell.length_c   1.000
_cell.angle_alpha   90.00
_cell.angle_beta   90.00
_cell.angle_gamma   90.00
#
_symmetry.space_group_name_H-M   'P 1'
#
loop_
_entity.id
_entity.type
_entity.pdbx_description
1 polymer ?
#
loop_
_entity_poly.entity_id
_entity_poly.type
_entity_poly.pdbx_seq_one_letter_code
_entity_poly.pdbx_strand_id
1 'polypeptide(L)'
;MKTFTLPVLLVLLLPCLAQAEDDFPSYLSPKYCTDVKLDFMTSSMKSLRRYRDSQLASRHRGGMNNIRTYLMQRQEWLLECDSYLQATRETRLFKDDATSANIFNAIESVSSELQSLIAGVSYSVEPGGEITDVASQKFDRLFKLVDDHQTLLMMRGQFVAR
;
A
#
# COMPACT_ATOMS: atom_id res chain seq x y z
N MET A 1 47.42 -27.00 37.61
CA MET A 1 46.13 -26.64 36.99
C MET A 1 46.11 -25.13 36.80
N LYS A 2 46.19 -24.64 35.56
CA LYS A 2 46.23 -23.20 35.23
C LYS A 2 44.83 -22.76 34.80
N THR A 3 44.23 -21.86 35.55
CA THR A 3 42.94 -21.23 35.27
C THR A 3 43.12 -20.17 34.19
N PHE A 4 42.43 -20.35 33.05
CA PHE A 4 42.28 -19.34 32.00
C PHE A 4 41.03 -18.51 32.30
N THR A 5 41.21 -17.23 32.57
CA THR A 5 40.15 -16.23 32.61
C THR A 5 40.13 -15.49 31.26
N LEU A 6 39.07 -15.68 30.48
CA LEU A 6 38.77 -14.88 29.29
C LEU A 6 37.94 -13.65 29.68
N PRO A 7 38.26 -12.44 29.18
CA PRO A 7 37.39 -11.28 29.36
C PRO A 7 36.29 -11.30 28.29
N VAL A 8 35.04 -11.14 28.75
CA VAL A 8 33.86 -10.92 27.90
C VAL A 8 33.97 -9.52 27.30
N LEU A 9 34.27 -9.45 26.00
CA LEU A 9 34.28 -8.23 25.21
C LEU A 9 32.81 -7.92 24.82
N LEU A 10 32.13 -7.11 25.63
CA LEU A 10 30.81 -6.57 25.30
C LEU A 10 30.99 -5.39 24.34
N VAL A 11 31.05 -5.67 23.04
CA VAL A 11 31.03 -4.63 21.99
C VAL A 11 29.59 -4.17 21.80
N LEU A 12 29.28 -2.97 22.28
CA LEU A 12 28.09 -2.21 21.93
C LEU A 12 28.16 -1.85 20.43
N LEU A 13 27.55 -2.67 19.58
CA LEU A 13 27.22 -2.30 18.20
C LEU A 13 25.87 -1.57 18.19
N LEU A 14 25.93 -0.24 18.35
CA LEU A 14 24.83 0.66 18.02
C LEU A 14 25.41 1.92 17.35
N PRO A 15 25.74 1.84 16.05
CA PRO A 15 25.52 3.00 15.19
C PRO A 15 25.11 2.55 13.77
N CYS A 16 23.92 1.96 13.61
CA CYS A 16 23.38 1.71 12.25
C CYS A 16 22.17 2.60 11.94
N LEU A 17 21.41 3.01 12.96
CA LEU A 17 20.20 3.82 12.80
C LEU A 17 20.46 5.24 12.27
N ALA A 18 21.59 5.85 12.61
CA ALA A 18 21.84 7.26 12.28
C ALA A 18 22.27 7.51 10.82
N GLN A 19 22.82 6.51 10.12
CA GLN A 19 23.33 6.72 8.76
C GLN A 19 22.24 6.61 7.70
N ALA A 20 21.21 5.80 7.91
CA ALA A 20 20.14 5.63 6.93
C ALA A 20 19.24 6.87 6.81
N GLU A 21 19.13 7.69 7.87
CA GLU A 21 18.19 8.82 7.92
C GLU A 21 18.63 10.00 7.04
N ASP A 22 19.94 10.18 6.81
CA ASP A 22 20.51 11.24 5.97
C ASP A 22 20.25 11.03 4.45
N ASP A 23 19.92 9.80 4.03
CA ASP A 23 19.63 9.45 2.64
C ASP A 23 18.17 9.75 2.24
N PHE A 24 17.32 10.11 3.20
CA PHE A 24 15.90 10.36 2.98
C PHE A 24 15.54 11.85 3.06
N PRO A 25 14.51 12.31 2.31
CA PRO A 25 13.98 13.65 2.47
C PRO A 25 13.54 13.94 3.91
N SER A 26 13.83 15.14 4.41
CA SER A 26 13.56 15.54 5.80
C SER A 26 12.08 15.57 6.20
N TYR A 27 11.14 15.47 5.24
CA TYR A 27 9.72 15.33 5.53
C TYR A 27 9.34 13.89 5.93
N LEU A 28 10.15 12.90 5.56
CA LEU A 28 9.88 11.51 5.90
C LEU A 28 10.11 11.29 7.38
N SER A 29 9.07 10.78 8.02
CA SER A 29 9.09 10.43 9.44
C SER A 29 8.09 9.30 9.67
N PRO A 30 8.20 8.55 10.78
CA PRO A 30 7.24 7.50 11.10
C PRO A 30 5.82 8.04 11.24
N LYS A 31 5.70 9.28 11.75
CA LYS A 31 4.42 9.97 11.85
C LYS A 31 3.85 10.25 10.47
N TYR A 32 4.63 10.85 9.57
CA TYR A 32 4.22 11.11 8.20
C TYR A 32 3.76 9.82 7.51
N CYS A 33 4.54 8.75 7.61
CA CYS A 33 4.18 7.47 6.99
C CYS A 33 2.95 6.82 7.60
N THR A 34 2.73 7.00 8.90
CA THR A 34 1.49 6.57 9.55
C THR A 34 0.29 7.36 9.02
N ASP A 35 0.43 8.69 8.89
CA ASP A 35 -0.64 9.55 8.37
C ASP A 35 -0.97 9.22 6.90
N VAL A 36 0.04 9.01 6.05
CA VAL A 36 -0.12 8.57 4.64
C VAL A 36 -0.84 7.21 4.56
N LYS A 37 -0.42 6.24 5.38
CA LYS A 37 -1.07 4.93 5.44
C LYS A 37 -2.53 5.02 5.86
N LEU A 38 -2.83 5.81 6.89
CA LEU A 38 -4.20 5.98 7.39
C LEU A 38 -5.09 6.67 6.36
N ASP A 39 -4.61 7.73 5.69
CA ASP A 39 -5.35 8.40 4.61
C ASP A 39 -5.63 7.46 3.43
N PHE A 40 -4.67 6.61 3.07
CA PHE A 40 -4.88 5.57 2.05
C PHE A 40 -5.97 4.58 2.46
N MET A 41 -5.86 4.00 3.67
CA MET A 41 -6.81 2.98 4.12
C MET A 41 -8.23 3.54 4.37
N THR A 42 -8.38 4.85 4.56
CA THR A 42 -9.67 5.47 4.90
C THR A 42 -10.24 6.29 3.74
N SER A 43 -9.86 7.55 3.64
CA SER A 43 -10.36 8.53 2.67
C SER A 43 -10.19 8.03 1.24
N SER A 44 -9.01 7.48 0.92
CA SER A 44 -8.73 7.00 -0.43
C SER A 44 -9.60 5.79 -0.79
N MET A 45 -9.70 4.78 0.10
CA MET A 45 -10.58 3.63 -0.15
C MET A 45 -12.05 4.02 -0.32
N LYS A 46 -12.54 4.98 0.47
CA LYS A 46 -13.91 5.50 0.33
C LYS A 46 -14.14 6.16 -1.04
N SER A 47 -13.19 6.97 -1.49
CA SER A 47 -13.24 7.65 -2.80
C SER A 47 -13.22 6.64 -3.96
N LEU A 48 -12.31 5.67 -3.89
CA LEU A 48 -12.17 4.63 -4.91
C LEU A 48 -13.42 3.73 -4.98
N ARG A 49 -14.00 3.37 -3.84
CA ARG A 49 -15.25 2.59 -3.78
C ARG A 49 -16.40 3.35 -4.44
N ARG A 50 -16.55 4.64 -4.14
CA ARG A 50 -17.54 5.50 -4.80
C ARG A 50 -17.35 5.54 -6.32
N TYR A 51 -16.11 5.65 -6.79
CA TYR A 51 -15.82 5.60 -8.22
C TYR A 51 -16.23 4.26 -8.84
N ARG A 52 -15.81 3.15 -8.23
CA ARG A 52 -16.14 1.79 -8.67
C ARG A 52 -17.67 1.61 -8.76
N ASP A 53 -18.40 2.03 -7.73
CA ASP A 53 -19.85 1.79 -7.64
C ASP A 53 -20.68 2.71 -8.54
N SER A 54 -20.24 3.95 -8.77
CA SER A 54 -21.09 4.97 -9.40
C SER A 54 -20.61 5.45 -10.76
N GLN A 55 -19.35 5.19 -11.14
CA GLN A 55 -18.73 5.84 -12.30
C GLN A 55 -18.05 4.86 -13.26
N LEU A 56 -17.54 3.73 -12.77
CA LEU A 56 -16.81 2.78 -13.61
C LEU A 56 -17.64 2.28 -14.80
N ALA A 57 -18.91 1.94 -14.59
CA ALA A 57 -19.82 1.47 -15.63
C ALA A 57 -20.05 2.48 -16.77
N SER A 58 -19.82 3.78 -16.54
CA SER A 58 -19.92 4.81 -17.59
C SER A 58 -18.83 4.69 -18.65
N ARG A 59 -17.73 3.97 -18.36
CA ARG A 59 -16.55 3.79 -19.23
C ARG A 59 -15.92 5.12 -19.67
N HIS A 60 -16.16 6.20 -18.93
CA HIS A 60 -15.60 7.50 -19.25
C HIS A 60 -14.08 7.49 -19.10
N ARG A 61 -13.34 7.56 -20.22
CA ARG A 61 -11.87 7.45 -20.28
C ARG A 61 -11.16 8.45 -19.37
N GLY A 62 -11.66 9.68 -19.30
CA GLY A 62 -11.10 10.70 -18.40
C GLY A 62 -11.26 10.32 -16.92
N GLY A 63 -12.38 9.71 -16.54
CA GLY A 63 -12.61 9.22 -15.18
C GLY A 63 -11.64 8.09 -14.82
N MET A 64 -11.52 7.11 -15.71
CA MET A 64 -10.56 6.01 -15.56
C MET A 64 -9.11 6.52 -15.43
N ASN A 65 -8.71 7.47 -16.27
CA ASN A 65 -7.37 8.03 -16.25
C ASN A 65 -7.07 8.77 -14.94
N ASN A 66 -8.03 9.54 -14.43
CA ASN A 66 -7.88 10.25 -13.16
C ASN A 66 -7.69 9.28 -12.00
N ILE A 67 -8.48 8.20 -11.95
CA ILE A 67 -8.38 7.19 -10.89
C ILE A 67 -7.09 6.39 -11.00
N ARG A 68 -6.66 6.04 -12.22
CA ARG A 68 -5.37 5.38 -12.46
C ARG A 68 -4.22 6.25 -11.92
N THR A 69 -4.16 7.50 -12.33
CA THR A 69 -3.10 8.43 -11.88
C THR A 69 -3.13 8.63 -10.37
N TYR A 70 -4.32 8.77 -9.79
CA TYR A 70 -4.49 8.86 -8.33
C TYR A 70 -3.93 7.63 -7.61
N LEU A 71 -4.28 6.41 -8.06
CA LEU A 71 -3.77 5.16 -7.48
C LEU A 71 -2.24 5.06 -7.57
N MET A 72 -1.66 5.40 -8.73
CA MET A 72 -0.21 5.39 -8.92
C MET A 72 0.50 6.37 -7.98
N GLN A 73 -0.02 7.59 -7.83
CA GLN A 73 0.54 8.58 -6.91
C GLN A 73 0.48 8.09 -5.45
N ARG A 74 -0.63 7.45 -5.05
CA ARG A 74 -0.73 6.88 -3.69
C ARG A 74 0.24 5.73 -3.49
N GLN A 75 0.41 4.87 -4.49
CA GLN A 75 1.40 3.79 -4.43
C GLN A 75 2.82 4.32 -4.27
N GLU A 76 3.20 5.37 -5.00
CA GLU A 76 4.51 6.00 -4.89
C GLU A 76 4.80 6.46 -3.45
N TRP A 77 3.87 7.20 -2.84
CA TRP A 77 4.02 7.68 -1.45
C TRP A 77 4.09 6.53 -0.44
N LEU A 78 3.30 5.47 -0.64
CA LEU A 78 3.33 4.31 0.24
C LEU A 78 4.66 3.53 0.08
N LEU A 79 5.19 3.38 -1.13
CA LEU A 79 6.46 2.72 -1.38
C LEU A 79 7.65 3.49 -0.80
N GLU A 80 7.64 4.82 -0.94
CA GLU A 80 8.63 5.69 -0.32
C GLU A 80 8.64 5.49 1.21
N CYS A 81 7.46 5.51 1.82
CA CYS A 81 7.31 5.28 3.25
C CYS A 81 7.72 3.87 3.71
N ASP A 82 7.35 2.83 2.95
CA ASP A 82 7.76 1.46 3.25
C ASP A 82 9.28 1.28 3.12
N SER A 83 9.92 1.98 2.19
CA SER A 83 11.39 1.99 2.02
C SER A 83 12.08 2.72 3.16
N TYR A 84 11.58 3.90 3.55
CA TYR A 84 12.08 4.67 4.70
C TYR A 84 11.99 3.86 6.00
N LEU A 85 10.84 3.24 6.28
CA LEU A 85 10.63 2.48 7.50
C LEU A 85 11.50 1.21 7.57
N GLN A 86 11.76 0.57 6.42
CA GLN A 86 12.68 -0.56 6.36
C GLN A 86 14.12 -0.13 6.66
N ALA A 87 14.59 0.93 6.01
CA ALA A 87 15.96 1.40 6.14
C ALA A 87 16.27 1.96 7.53
N THR A 88 15.30 2.64 8.17
CA THR A 88 15.55 3.38 9.41
C THR A 88 15.04 2.69 10.66
N ARG A 89 14.15 1.69 10.56
CA ARG A 89 13.48 1.10 11.73
C ARG A 89 13.28 -0.40 11.67
N GLU A 90 13.71 -1.07 10.58
CA GLU A 90 13.46 -2.50 10.37
C GLU A 90 11.97 -2.86 10.47
N THR A 91 11.09 -1.94 10.05
CA THR A 91 9.62 -2.15 10.07
C THR A 91 9.02 -1.96 8.68
N ARG A 92 7.85 -2.57 8.46
CA ARG A 92 7.06 -2.40 7.24
C ARG A 92 5.98 -1.34 7.44
N LEU A 93 5.55 -0.72 6.35
CA LEU A 93 4.45 0.23 6.35
C LEU A 93 3.14 -0.46 6.75
N PHE A 94 2.86 -1.59 6.08
CA PHE A 94 1.79 -2.51 6.48
C PHE A 94 2.34 -3.57 7.43
N LYS A 95 1.53 -4.57 7.77
CA LYS A 95 1.84 -5.54 8.83
C LYS A 95 3.17 -6.28 8.63
N ASP A 96 3.39 -6.78 7.42
CA ASP A 96 4.52 -7.62 7.02
C ASP A 96 4.73 -7.50 5.50
N ASP A 97 5.85 -8.03 5.01
CA ASP A 97 6.23 -7.99 3.58
C ASP A 97 5.14 -8.55 2.67
N ALA A 98 4.51 -9.65 3.08
CA ALA A 98 3.45 -10.29 2.33
C ALA A 98 2.21 -9.38 2.22
N THR A 99 1.83 -8.72 3.32
CA THR A 99 0.72 -7.76 3.33
C THR A 99 1.04 -6.56 2.44
N SER A 100 2.23 -5.97 2.55
CA SER A 100 2.67 -4.86 1.71
C SER A 100 2.64 -5.23 0.22
N ALA A 101 3.26 -6.36 -0.14
CA ALA A 101 3.31 -6.85 -1.52
C ALA A 101 1.91 -7.10 -2.09
N ASN A 102 1.02 -7.73 -1.32
CA ASN A 102 -0.35 -7.99 -1.77
C ASN A 102 -1.13 -6.70 -2.05
N ILE A 103 -1.00 -5.69 -1.20
CA ILE A 103 -1.67 -4.39 -1.40
C ILE A 103 -1.08 -3.67 -2.61
N PHE A 104 0.25 -3.59 -2.74
CA PHE A 104 0.89 -2.94 -3.88
C PHE A 104 0.56 -3.61 -5.21
N ASN A 105 0.59 -4.95 -5.27
CA ASN A 105 0.21 -5.70 -6.46
C ASN A 105 -1.27 -5.49 -6.81
N ALA A 106 -2.14 -5.32 -5.82
CA ALA A 106 -3.56 -5.02 -6.07
C ALA A 106 -3.76 -3.61 -6.63
N ILE A 107 -3.01 -2.61 -6.16
CA ILE A 107 -3.03 -1.25 -6.71
C ILE A 107 -2.57 -1.25 -8.17
N GLU A 108 -1.45 -1.93 -8.46
CA GLU A 108 -0.91 -2.06 -9.81
C GLU A 108 -1.89 -2.80 -10.73
N SER A 109 -2.49 -3.89 -10.25
CA SER A 109 -3.48 -4.66 -11.00
C SER A 109 -4.69 -3.81 -11.41
N VAL A 110 -5.23 -2.98 -10.50
CA VAL A 110 -6.32 -2.04 -10.83
C VAL A 110 -5.84 -1.01 -11.84
N SER A 111 -4.66 -0.42 -11.63
CA SER A 111 -4.14 0.65 -12.48
C SER A 111 -3.86 0.17 -13.91
N SER A 112 -3.30 -1.04 -14.04
CA SER A 112 -3.06 -1.71 -15.33
C SER A 112 -4.36 -2.03 -16.05
N GLU A 113 -5.37 -2.52 -15.34
CA GLU A 113 -6.68 -2.79 -15.93
C GLU A 113 -7.35 -1.52 -16.45
N LEU A 114 -7.34 -0.44 -15.67
CA LEU A 114 -7.85 0.86 -16.12
C LEU A 114 -7.09 1.36 -17.35
N GLN A 115 -5.78 1.15 -17.41
CA GLN A 115 -4.99 1.47 -18.59
C GLN A 115 -5.41 0.65 -19.82
N SER A 116 -5.67 -0.65 -19.67
CA SER A 116 -6.18 -1.52 -20.73
C SER A 116 -7.52 -1.04 -21.26
N LEU A 117 -8.46 -0.73 -20.38
CA LEU A 117 -9.77 -0.19 -20.75
C LEU A 117 -9.65 1.18 -21.44
N ILE A 118 -8.75 2.05 -20.97
CA ILE A 118 -8.43 3.32 -21.64
C ILE A 118 -7.84 3.05 -23.02
N ALA A 119 -6.99 2.05 -23.20
CA ALA A 119 -6.43 1.68 -24.50
C ALA A 119 -7.47 1.06 -25.45
N GLY A 120 -8.68 0.75 -24.96
CA GLY A 120 -9.77 0.17 -25.76
C GLY A 120 -9.77 -1.35 -25.77
N VAL A 121 -9.05 -2.01 -24.85
CA VAL A 121 -9.17 -3.46 -24.64
C VAL A 121 -10.61 -3.78 -24.25
N SER A 122 -11.17 -4.81 -24.88
CA SER A 122 -12.48 -5.34 -24.54
C SER A 122 -12.39 -6.85 -24.38
N TYR A 123 -13.21 -7.37 -23.48
CA TYR A 123 -13.27 -8.80 -23.17
C TYR A 123 -14.54 -9.39 -23.78
N SER A 124 -14.50 -10.68 -24.11
CA SER A 124 -15.70 -11.44 -24.39
C SER A 124 -16.52 -11.53 -23.11
N VAL A 125 -17.66 -10.85 -23.08
CA VAL A 125 -18.58 -10.87 -21.94
C VAL A 125 -19.61 -11.96 -22.13
N GLU A 126 -19.87 -12.74 -21.07
CA GLU A 126 -21.01 -13.65 -21.04
C GLU A 126 -22.33 -12.85 -21.13
N PRO A 127 -23.45 -13.48 -21.54
CA PRO A 127 -24.75 -12.81 -21.56
C PRO A 127 -25.07 -12.18 -20.19
N GLY A 128 -25.15 -10.85 -20.14
CA GLY A 128 -25.42 -10.08 -18.92
C GLY A 128 -24.18 -9.49 -18.23
N GLY A 129 -22.97 -9.75 -18.73
CA GLY A 129 -21.72 -9.16 -18.21
C GLY A 129 -21.41 -7.78 -18.80
N GLU A 130 -20.62 -6.99 -18.06
CA GLU A 130 -20.11 -5.70 -18.52
C GLU A 130 -18.60 -5.78 -18.84
N ILE A 131 -18.15 -4.97 -19.81
CA ILE A 131 -16.73 -4.87 -20.18
C ILE A 131 -15.86 -4.44 -18.97
N THR A 132 -16.49 -3.80 -17.98
CA THR A 132 -15.88 -3.29 -16.75
C THR A 132 -15.82 -4.31 -15.62
N ASP A 133 -16.35 -5.52 -15.79
CA ASP A 133 -16.42 -6.52 -14.71
C ASP A 133 -15.04 -6.93 -14.18
N VAL A 134 -14.05 -7.05 -15.06
CA VAL A 134 -12.66 -7.36 -14.67
C VAL A 134 -12.08 -6.25 -13.79
N ALA A 135 -12.31 -4.99 -14.16
CA ALA A 135 -11.91 -3.84 -13.34
C ALA A 135 -12.64 -3.83 -11.99
N SER A 136 -13.94 -4.09 -11.97
CA SER A 136 -14.74 -4.19 -10.75
C SER A 136 -14.18 -5.24 -9.79
N GLN A 137 -13.86 -6.44 -10.29
CA GLN A 137 -13.28 -7.52 -9.49
C GLN A 137 -11.90 -7.15 -8.92
N LYS A 138 -11.07 -6.46 -9.70
CA LYS A 138 -9.75 -6.00 -9.23
C LYS A 138 -9.87 -4.93 -8.14
N PHE A 139 -10.82 -4.00 -8.27
CA PHE A 139 -11.15 -3.05 -7.21
C PHE A 139 -11.63 -3.77 -5.95
N ASP A 140 -12.55 -4.73 -6.09
CA ASP A 140 -13.10 -5.49 -4.97
C ASP A 140 -12.00 -6.27 -4.23
N ARG A 141 -11.01 -6.80 -4.97
CA ARG A 141 -9.82 -7.43 -4.40
C ARG A 141 -8.96 -6.43 -3.60
N LEU A 142 -8.70 -5.25 -4.15
CA LEU A 142 -7.96 -4.19 -3.46
C LEU A 142 -8.66 -3.80 -2.16
N PHE A 143 -9.98 -3.54 -2.23
CA PHE A 143 -10.78 -3.17 -1.07
C PHE A 143 -10.74 -4.24 0.00
N LYS A 144 -10.93 -5.51 -0.38
CA LYS A 144 -10.86 -6.63 0.56
C LYS A 144 -9.52 -6.70 1.28
N LEU A 145 -8.40 -6.55 0.56
CA LEU A 145 -7.07 -6.60 1.16
C LEU A 145 -6.86 -5.48 2.19
N VAL A 146 -7.33 -4.27 1.89
CA VAL A 146 -7.23 -3.13 2.80
C VAL A 146 -8.17 -3.29 4.00
N ASP A 147 -9.42 -3.70 3.78
CA ASP A 147 -10.41 -3.94 4.84
C ASP A 147 -9.95 -5.07 5.79
N ASP A 148 -9.41 -6.16 5.25
CA ASP A 148 -8.84 -7.27 6.04
C ASP A 148 -7.64 -6.77 6.88
N HIS A 149 -6.80 -5.92 6.32
CA HIS A 149 -5.67 -5.32 7.05
C HIS A 149 -6.13 -4.36 8.15
N GLN A 150 -7.11 -3.49 7.87
CA GLN A 150 -7.72 -2.61 8.88
C GLN A 150 -8.31 -3.41 10.02
N THR A 151 -9.05 -4.48 9.70
CA THR A 151 -9.64 -5.39 10.69
C THR A 151 -8.58 -5.99 11.60
N LEU A 152 -7.46 -6.43 11.04
CA LEU A 152 -6.33 -6.91 11.84
C LEU A 152 -5.78 -5.82 12.77
N LEU A 153 -5.60 -4.59 12.27
CA LEU A 153 -5.09 -3.49 13.10
C LEU A 153 -6.07 -3.13 14.22
N MET A 154 -7.39 -3.17 13.97
CA MET A 154 -8.41 -2.97 15.00
C MET A 154 -8.32 -4.02 16.11
N MET A 155 -8.23 -5.30 15.72
CA MET A 155 -8.07 -6.39 16.69
C MET A 155 -6.79 -6.27 17.53
N ARG A 156 -5.78 -5.56 17.02
CA ARG A 156 -4.51 -5.29 17.72
C ARG A 156 -4.49 -3.95 18.48
N GLY A 157 -5.57 -3.17 18.45
CA GLY A 157 -5.60 -1.82 19.04
C GLY A 157 -4.71 -0.80 18.32
N GLN A 158 -4.29 -1.10 17.09
CA GLN A 158 -3.41 -0.27 16.26
C GLN A 158 -4.19 0.60 15.26
N PHE A 159 -5.51 0.44 15.20
CA PHE A 159 -6.42 1.25 14.38
C PHE A 159 -7.74 1.43 15.12
N VAL A 160 -8.28 2.65 15.09
CA VAL A 160 -9.61 2.97 15.61
C VAL A 160 -10.37 3.63 14.47
N ALA A 161 -11.40 2.95 13.97
CA ALA A 161 -12.35 3.56 13.03
C ALA A 161 -13.08 4.70 13.77
N ARG A 162 -13.00 5.92 13.25
CA ARG A 162 -13.78 7.06 13.72
C ARG A 162 -14.93 7.32 12.77
#